data_AF-A0AAW1TCI3-F1
#
_entry.id   AF-A0AAW1TCI3-F1
#
_cell.length_a   1.000
_cell.length_b   1.000
_cell.length_c   1.000
_cell.angle_alpha   90.00
_cell.angle_beta   90.00
_cell.angle_gamma   90.00
#
_symmetry.space_group_name_H-M   'P 1'
#
loop_
_entity.id
_entity.type
_entity.pdbx_description
1 polymer ?
#
loop_
_entity_poly.entity_id
_entity_poly.type
_entity_poly.pdbx_seq_one_letter_code
_entity_poly.pdbx_strand_id
1 'polypeptide(L)' 'MSKQHDGRQANKILEAPCGDLYTKSLDCLANNHFKKEKCQDAFEAYKACKRQEVQTRLERRKAEQSKRGLFG' A
#
# COMPACT_ATOMS: atom_id res chain seq x y z
N MET A 1 -8.82 2.59 22.78
CA MET A 1 -8.72 1.14 22.47
C MET A 1 -8.08 1.00 21.10
N SER A 2 -6.85 0.49 21.07
CA SER A 2 -5.98 0.44 19.87
C SER A 2 -6.49 -0.61 18.89
N LYS A 3 -6.90 -0.19 17.69
CA LYS A 3 -7.34 -1.10 16.62
C LYS A 3 -6.17 -1.98 16.19
N GLN A 4 -6.14 -3.21 16.72
CA GLN A 4 -5.25 -4.26 16.25
C GLN A 4 -5.71 -4.66 14.85
N HIS A 5 -4.85 -4.47 13.86
CA HIS A 5 -5.05 -5.02 12.53
C HIS A 5 -4.94 -6.54 12.63
N ASP A 6 -6.05 -7.21 12.34
CA ASP A 6 -6.23 -8.66 12.31
C ASP A 6 -5.06 -9.33 11.56
N GLY A 7 -4.39 -10.34 12.16
CA GLY A 7 -3.17 -10.95 11.62
C GLY A 7 -3.31 -11.52 10.19
N ARG A 8 -4.54 -11.73 9.72
CA ARG A 8 -4.85 -12.10 8.32
C ARG A 8 -4.65 -10.97 7.31
N GLN A 9 -4.76 -9.72 7.76
CA GLN A 9 -4.55 -8.53 6.94
C GLN A 9 -3.06 -8.19 6.85
N ALA A 10 -2.28 -8.47 7.92
CA ALA A 10 -0.84 -8.26 7.92
C ALA A 10 -0.14 -9.05 6.80
N ASN A 11 -0.48 -10.33 6.61
CA ASN A 11 0.05 -11.13 5.50
C ASN A 11 -0.35 -10.58 4.12
N LYS A 12 -1.61 -10.17 3.93
CA LYS A 12 -2.03 -9.54 2.66
C LYS A 12 -1.36 -8.20 2.39
N ILE A 13 -0.96 -7.46 3.44
CA ILE A 13 -0.22 -6.21 3.30
C ILE A 13 1.24 -6.49 2.93
N LEU A 14 1.84 -7.53 3.50
CA LEU A 14 3.20 -7.96 3.17
C LEU A 14 3.31 -8.57 1.77
N GLU A 15 2.30 -9.33 1.32
CA GLU A 15 2.24 -9.89 -0.05
C GLU A 15 1.81 -8.85 -1.10
N ALA A 16 1.28 -7.70 -0.70
CA ALA A 16 0.98 -6.61 -1.61
C ALA A 16 2.29 -5.97 -2.11
N PRO A 17 2.32 -5.37 -3.31
CA PRO A 17 3.52 -4.71 -3.85
C PRO A 17 4.03 -3.54 -2.97
N CYS A 18 3.22 -3.06 -2.04
CA CYS A 18 3.59 -2.04 -1.05
C CYS A 18 4.05 -2.62 0.31
N GLY A 19 4.15 -3.94 0.45
CA GLY A 19 4.51 -4.62 1.69
C GLY A 19 5.90 -4.28 2.20
N ASP A 20 6.86 -4.06 1.29
CA ASP A 20 8.22 -3.65 1.64
C ASP A 20 8.24 -2.26 2.30
N LEU A 21 7.42 -1.33 1.80
CA LEU A 21 7.30 0.02 2.38
C LEU A 21 6.61 -0.02 3.74
N TYR A 22 5.63 -0.92 3.91
CA TYR A 22 5.02 -1.15 5.22
C TYR A 22 6.05 -1.67 6.22
N THR A 23 6.85 -2.66 5.83
CA THR A 23 7.93 -3.21 6.66
C THR A 23 8.97 -2.15 7.01
N LYS A 24 9.38 -1.30 6.06
CA LYS A 24 10.26 -0.15 6.32
C LYS A 24 9.68 0.84 7.31
N SER A 25 8.38 1.12 7.24
CA SER A 25 7.74 2.03 8.21
C SER A 25 7.72 1.45 9.63
N LEU A 26 7.54 0.12 9.75
CA LEU A 26 7.62 -0.59 11.03
C LEU A 26 9.05 -0.64 11.57
N ASP A 27 10.04 -0.89 10.72
CA ASP A 27 11.45 -0.88 11.09
C ASP A 27 11.91 0.50 11.57
N CYS A 28 11.46 1.56 10.90
CA CYS A 28 11.70 2.93 11.36
C CYS A 28 11.10 3.17 12.76
N LEU A 29 9.87 2.71 13.01
CA LEU A 29 9.24 2.82 14.33
C LEU A 29 10.02 2.05 15.39
N ALA A 30 10.47 0.83 15.09
CA ALA A 30 11.25 0.00 16.01
C ALA A 30 12.56 0.70 16.43
N ASN A 31 13.26 1.31 15.47
CA ASN A 31 14.52 2.02 15.71
C ASN A 31 14.34 3.40 16.38
N ASN A 32 13.16 4.02 16.28
CA ASN A 32 12.91 5.38 16.77
C ASN A 32 11.97 5.44 17.98
N HIS A 33 11.88 4.38 18.79
CA HIS A 33 10.97 4.31 19.96
C HIS A 33 9.51 4.63 19.60
N PHE A 34 9.04 4.14 18.44
CA PHE A 34 7.70 4.38 17.92
C PHE A 34 7.35 5.86 17.66
N LYS A 35 8.36 6.72 17.47
CA LYS A 35 8.16 8.13 17.08
C LYS A 35 7.69 8.23 15.63
N LYS A 36 6.37 8.28 15.45
CA LYS A 36 5.73 8.42 14.12
C LYS A 36 6.21 9.64 13.34
N GLU A 37 6.49 10.74 14.03
CA GLU A 37 6.94 12.00 13.41
C GLU A 37 8.26 11.81 12.64
N LYS A 38 9.16 10.97 13.14
CA LYS A 38 10.43 10.64 12.46
C LYS A 38 10.27 9.67 11.29
N CYS A 39 9.16 8.95 11.24
CA CYS A 39 8.89 7.91 10.25
C CYS A 39 7.78 8.31 9.27
N GLN A 40 7.39 9.57 9.27
CA GLN A 40 6.26 10.10 8.51
C GLN A 40 6.46 9.87 7.00
N ASP A 41 7.69 10.08 6.51
CA ASP A 41 8.09 9.82 5.12
C ASP A 41 7.87 8.35 4.71
N ALA A 42 8.19 7.40 5.59
CA ALA A 42 7.99 5.98 5.31
C ALA A 42 6.49 5.63 5.22
N PHE A 43 5.65 6.25 6.07
CA PHE A 43 4.20 6.10 5.98
C PHE A 43 3.61 6.77 4.74
N GLU A 44 4.14 7.91 4.32
CA GLU A 44 3.73 8.60 3.10
C GLU A 44 4.11 7.81 1.85
N ALA A 45 5.31 7.23 1.81
CA ALA A 45 5.72 6.33 0.74
C ALA A 45 4.77 5.12 0.62
N TYR A 46 4.41 4.49 1.74
CA TYR A 46 3.42 3.40 1.74
C TYR A 46 2.05 3.84 1.20
N LYS A 47 1.56 5.04 1.60
CA LYS A 47 0.30 5.59 1.08
C LYS A 47 0.38 5.90 -0.41
N ALA A 48 1.49 6.45 -0.88
CA ALA A 48 1.72 6.76 -2.29
C ALA A 48 1.70 5.48 -3.14
N CYS A 49 2.38 4.43 -2.68
CA CYS A 49 2.35 3.13 -3.34
C CYS A 49 0.93 2.56 -3.43
N LYS A 50 0.14 2.61 -2.35
CA LYS A 50 -1.26 2.15 -2.41
C LYS A 50 -2.12 2.96 -3.38
N ARG A 51 -1.89 4.28 -3.48
CA ARG A 51 -2.60 5.11 -4.47
C ARG A 51 -2.24 4.71 -5.89
N GLN A 52 -0.96 4.45 -6.14
CA GLN A 52 -0.48 4.02 -7.45
C GLN A 52 -1.05 2.64 -7.82
N GLU A 53 -1.12 1.70 -6.89
CA GLU A 53 -1.71 0.37 -7.14
C GLU A 53 -3.17 0.47 -7.57
N VAL A 54 -3.95 1.32 -6.90
CA VAL A 54 -5.35 1.60 -7.27
C VAL A 54 -5.43 2.24 -8.65
N GLN A 55 -4.55 3.20 -8.95
CA GLN A 55 -4.50 3.89 -10.23
C GLN A 55 -4.16 2.93 -11.37
N THR A 56 -3.13 2.10 -11.22
CA THR A 56 -2.75 1.09 -12.22
C THR A 56 -3.87 0.09 -12.46
N ARG A 57 -4.60 -0.32 -11.42
CA ARG A 57 -5.78 -1.19 -11.58
C ARG A 57 -6.92 -0.49 -12.32
N LEU A 58 -7.15 0.80 -12.06
CA LEU A 58 -8.16 1.59 -12.74
C LEU A 58 -7.82 1.78 -14.22
N GLU A 59 -6.57 2.10 -14.53
CA GLU A 59 -6.07 2.26 -15.90
C GLU A 59 -6.15 0.94 -16.67
N ARG A 60 -5.79 -0.18 -16.05
CA ARG A 60 -5.98 -1.50 -16.64
C ARG A 60 -7.44 -1.79 -16.94
N ARG A 61 -8.36 -1.49 -16.00
CA ARG A 61 -9.80 -1.65 -16.24
C ARG A 61 -10.32 -0.76 -17.37
N LYS A 62 -9.88 0.50 -17.44
CA LYS A 62 -10.22 1.43 -18.53
C LYS A 62 -9.68 0.93 -19.87
N ALA A 63 -8.44 0.45 -19.90
CA ALA A 63 -7.82 -0.11 -21.10
C ALA A 63 -8.55 -1.40 -21.56
N GLU A 64 -8.92 -2.28 -20.64
CA GLU A 64 -9.74 -3.46 -20.94
C GLU A 64 -11.14 -3.08 -21.45
N GLN A 65 -11.78 -2.08 -20.84
CA GLN A 65 -13.08 -1.60 -21.28
C GLN A 65 -13.03 -0.96 -22.67
N SER A 66 -12.00 -0.15 -22.95
CA SER A 66 -11.76 0.43 -24.27
C SER A 66 -11.49 -0.65 -25.32
N LYS A 67 -10.71 -1.69 -24.99
CA LYS A 67 -10.49 -2.84 -25.88
C LYS A 67 -11.76 -3.65 -26.17
N ARG A 68 -12.65 -3.81 -25.18
CA ARG A 68 -13.94 -4.50 -25.38
C ARG A 68 -14.88 -3.78 -26.35
N GLY A 69 -14.75 -2.46 -26.52
CA GLY A 69 -15.53 -1.69 -27.48
C GLY A 69 -14.94 -1.63 -28.89
N LEU A 70 -13.68 -2.06 -29.08
CA LEU A 70 -12.99 -1.95 -30.37
C LEU A 70 -13.14 -3.21 -31.27
N PHE A 71 -13.65 -4.31 -30.70
CA PHE A 71 -13.91 -5.58 -31.41
C PHE A 71 -15.41 -5.90 -31.55
N GLY A 72 -16.27 -4.90 -31.41
CA GLY A 72 -17.72 -5.01 -31.59
C GLY A 72 -18.16 -4.48 -32.95
#